data_AF-A0AAW8G0M6-F1
#
_entry.id   AF-A0AAW8G0M6-F1
#
_cell.length_a   1.000
_cell.length_b   1.000
_cell.length_c   1.000
_cell.angle_alpha   90.00
_cell.angle_beta   90.00
_cell.angle_gamma   90.00
#
_symmetry.space_group_name_H-M   'P 1'
#
loop_
_entity.id
_entity.type
_entity.pdbx_description
1 polymer ?
#
loop_
_entity_poly.entity_id
_entity_poly.type
_entity_poly.pdbx_seq_one_letter_code
_entity_poly.pdbx_strand_id
1 'polypeptide(L)'
;MKKFIVLDFNIQSYLILAFIAILVIDIAVLHSAASVMVYFLIALEHIISSAKRFFNKQYVRRPAFKIYYGISMVFMLLFLILIIACSLKLQDSITGFMFGMFAFGIFGTPVLAIAYYLICYRDYRKVKETEMLKRNHN
;
A
#
# COMPACT_ATOMS: atom_id res chain seq x y z
N MET A 1 18.74 -7.95 -1.00
CA MET A 1 17.74 -6.87 -0.85
C MET A 1 17.71 -5.83 -1.99
N LYS A 2 18.85 -5.37 -2.54
CA LYS A 2 18.89 -4.30 -3.56
C LYS A 2 18.01 -4.51 -4.80
N LYS A 3 18.12 -5.68 -5.45
CA LYS A 3 17.30 -6.03 -6.63
C LYS A 3 15.79 -5.92 -6.34
N PHE A 4 15.37 -6.37 -5.16
CA PHE A 4 13.99 -6.26 -4.72
C PHE A 4 13.56 -4.80 -4.52
N ILE A 5 14.38 -3.95 -3.89
CA ILE A 5 14.07 -2.52 -3.71
C ILE A 5 13.84 -1.81 -5.05
N VAL A 6 14.67 -2.10 -6.06
CA VAL A 6 14.53 -1.52 -7.40
C VAL A 6 13.28 -2.03 -8.10
N LEU A 7 13.04 -3.35 -8.08
CA LEU A 7 11.86 -3.95 -8.68
C LEU A 7 10.57 -3.40 -8.06
N ASP A 8 10.53 -3.38 -6.72
CA ASP A 8 9.38 -2.91 -5.95
C ASP A 8 9.07 -1.44 -6.27
N PHE A 9 10.07 -0.56 -6.28
CA PHE A 9 9.87 0.84 -6.69
C PHE A 9 9.25 0.96 -8.10
N ASN A 10 9.71 0.17 -9.07
CA ASN A 10 9.13 0.19 -10.42
C ASN A 10 7.68 -0.29 -10.42
N ILE A 11 7.37 -1.38 -9.70
CA ILE A 11 6.00 -1.89 -9.55
C ILE A 11 5.11 -0.82 -8.93
N GLN A 12 5.52 -0.20 -7.81
CA GLN A 12 4.76 0.87 -7.16
C GLN A 12 4.49 2.06 -8.11
N SER A 13 5.48 2.41 -8.93
CA SER A 13 5.35 3.49 -9.91
C SER A 13 4.31 3.17 -10.98
N TYR A 14 4.31 1.95 -11.50
CA TYR A 14 3.30 1.49 -12.45
C TYR A 14 1.91 1.37 -11.82
N LEU A 15 1.81 0.90 -10.57
CA LEU A 15 0.53 0.81 -9.86
C LEU A 15 -0.08 2.19 -9.64
N ILE A 16 0.71 3.20 -9.26
CA ILE A 16 0.21 4.58 -9.13
C ILE A 16 -0.25 5.13 -10.47
N LEU A 17 0.51 4.88 -11.55
CA LEU A 17 0.13 5.35 -12.88
C LEU A 17 -1.17 4.69 -13.36
N ALA A 18 -1.26 3.36 -13.22
CA ALA A 18 -2.47 2.60 -13.54
C ALA A 18 -3.66 3.07 -12.71
N PHE A 19 -3.43 3.35 -11.43
CA PHE A 19 -4.43 3.90 -10.53
C PHE A 19 -5.00 5.24 -11.04
N ILE A 20 -4.13 6.20 -11.37
CA ILE A 20 -4.56 7.49 -11.90
C ILE A 20 -5.35 7.32 -13.21
N ALA A 21 -4.86 6.48 -14.12
CA ALA A 21 -5.54 6.23 -15.38
C ALA A 21 -6.95 5.64 -15.17
N ILE A 22 -7.08 4.65 -14.29
CA ILE A 22 -8.37 4.01 -13.99
C ILE A 22 -9.31 4.97 -13.28
N LEU A 23 -8.81 5.79 -12.35
CA LEU A 23 -9.61 6.81 -11.68
C LEU A 23 -10.21 7.80 -12.68
N VAL A 24 -9.41 8.26 -13.65
CA VAL A 24 -9.87 9.17 -14.70
C VAL A 24 -10.94 8.50 -15.58
N ILE A 25 -10.72 7.25 -15.99
CA ILE A 25 -11.69 6.50 -16.80
C ILE A 25 -13.01 6.27 -16.04
N ASP A 26 -12.94 5.92 -14.76
CA ASP A 26 -14.12 5.65 -13.95
C ASP A 26 -14.97 6.91 -13.75
N ILE A 27 -14.33 8.06 -13.50
CA ILE A 27 -15.01 9.36 -13.35
C ILE A 27 -15.56 9.88 -14.69
N ALA A 28 -14.79 9.76 -15.78
CA ALA A 28 -15.11 10.41 -17.05
C ALA A 28 -15.99 9.57 -17.99
N VAL A 29 -15.99 8.24 -17.86
CA VAL A 29 -16.64 7.33 -18.83
C VAL A 29 -17.62 6.38 -18.17
N LEU A 30 -17.20 5.68 -17.11
CA LEU A 30 -18.00 4.57 -16.57
C LEU A 30 -19.05 5.03 -15.55
N HIS A 31 -18.78 6.12 -14.82
CA HIS A 31 -19.56 6.56 -13.67
C HIS A 31 -19.90 5.42 -12.70
N SER A 32 -19.00 4.45 -12.61
CA SER A 32 -19.17 3.23 -11.84
C SER A 32 -18.32 3.28 -10.57
N ALA A 33 -18.48 2.31 -9.67
CA ALA A 33 -17.55 2.11 -8.55
C ALA A 33 -16.48 1.04 -8.89
N ALA A 34 -16.21 0.78 -10.17
CA ALA A 34 -15.29 -0.28 -10.58
C ALA A 34 -13.84 -0.02 -10.14
N SER A 35 -13.44 1.25 -10.00
CA SER A 35 -12.14 1.62 -9.43
C SER A 35 -11.91 1.01 -8.03
N VAL A 36 -12.96 0.75 -7.25
CA VAL A 36 -12.91 0.12 -5.92
C VAL A 36 -12.24 -1.26 -5.94
N MET A 37 -12.48 -2.07 -6.97
CA MET A 37 -11.83 -3.40 -7.07
C MET A 37 -10.33 -3.27 -7.36
N VAL A 38 -9.94 -2.28 -8.16
CA VAL A 38 -8.54 -2.00 -8.49
C VAL A 38 -7.79 -1.48 -7.26
N TYR A 39 -8.44 -0.64 -6.44
CA TYR A 39 -7.88 -0.21 -5.15
C TYR A 39 -7.53 -1.39 -4.25
N PHE A 40 -8.37 -2.43 -4.23
CA PHE A 40 -8.14 -3.61 -3.41
C PHE A 40 -6.90 -4.40 -3.85
N LEU A 41 -6.70 -4.55 -5.17
CA LEU A 41 -5.53 -5.22 -5.74
C LEU A 41 -4.23 -4.45 -5.42
N ILE A 42 -4.26 -3.13 -5.53
CA ILE A 42 -3.12 -2.27 -5.18
C ILE A 42 -2.78 -2.40 -3.70
N ALA A 43 -3.79 -2.32 -2.83
CA ALA A 43 -3.59 -2.47 -1.38
C ALA A 43 -2.97 -3.83 -1.02
N LEU A 44 -3.41 -4.91 -1.69
CA LEU A 44 -2.87 -6.25 -1.48
C LEU A 44 -1.38 -6.34 -1.86
N GLU A 45 -0.99 -5.78 -3.00
CA GLU A 45 0.41 -5.73 -3.41
C GLU A 45 1.26 -4.94 -2.41
N HIS A 46 0.78 -3.77 -1.96
CA HIS A 46 1.47 -2.95 -0.97
C HIS A 46 1.70 -3.69 0.34
N ILE A 47 0.74 -4.50 0.78
CA ILE A 47 0.83 -5.32 1.99
C ILE A 47 1.87 -6.43 1.80
N ILE A 48 1.82 -7.16 0.69
CA ILE A 48 2.78 -8.24 0.39
C ILE A 48 4.20 -7.68 0.35
N SER A 49 4.38 -6.57 -0.37
CA SER A 49 5.70 -5.96 -0.53
C SER A 49 6.22 -5.40 0.79
N SER A 50 5.37 -4.71 1.57
CA SER A 50 5.75 -4.19 2.88
C SER A 50 6.02 -5.30 3.91
N ALA A 51 5.26 -6.40 3.91
CA ALA A 51 5.54 -7.56 4.75
C ALA A 51 6.89 -8.18 4.40
N LYS A 52 7.19 -8.36 3.11
CA LYS A 52 8.48 -8.88 2.65
C LYS A 52 9.65 -8.00 3.11
N ARG A 53 9.49 -6.67 3.09
CA ARG A 53 10.49 -5.73 3.66
C ARG A 53 10.61 -5.87 5.17
N PHE A 54 9.49 -5.94 5.87
CA PHE A 54 9.45 -6.00 7.33
C PHE A 54 10.13 -7.25 7.86
N PHE A 55 9.88 -8.43 7.28
CA PHE A 55 10.48 -9.68 7.76
C PHE A 55 11.91 -9.92 7.26
N ASN A 56 12.40 -9.14 6.28
CA ASN A 56 13.76 -9.30 5.80
C ASN A 56 14.80 -8.79 6.83
N LYS A 57 15.73 -9.65 7.24
CA LYS A 57 16.83 -9.30 8.16
C LYS A 57 17.83 -8.31 7.58
N GLN A 58 17.97 -8.25 6.26
CA GLN A 58 18.90 -7.34 5.57
C GLN A 58 18.31 -5.93 5.36
N TYR A 59 17.04 -5.71 5.71
CA TYR A 59 16.36 -4.44 5.51
C TYR A 59 16.44 -3.56 6.76
N VAL A 60 16.95 -2.34 6.59
CA VAL A 60 17.03 -1.36 7.69
C VAL A 60 15.66 -0.71 7.89
N ARG A 61 14.92 -1.19 8.88
CA ARG A 61 13.56 -0.74 9.20
C ARG A 61 13.58 0.64 9.86
N ARG A 62 13.50 1.69 9.04
CA ARG A 62 13.43 3.08 9.52
C ARG A 62 12.15 3.33 10.33
N PRO A 63 12.14 4.31 11.26
CA PRO A 63 10.96 4.64 12.07
C PRO A 63 9.70 4.88 11.23
N ALA A 64 9.81 5.68 10.15
CA ALA A 64 8.70 5.95 9.24
C ALA A 64 8.09 4.67 8.62
N PHE A 65 8.94 3.71 8.24
CA PHE A 65 8.47 2.42 7.71
C PHE A 65 7.79 1.57 8.80
N LYS A 66 8.29 1.58 10.04
CA LYS A 66 7.66 0.88 11.16
C LYS A 66 6.26 1.45 11.46
N ILE A 67 6.13 2.78 11.47
CA ILE A 67 4.85 3.46 11.68
C ILE A 67 3.88 3.11 10.55
N TYR A 68 4.30 3.27 9.29
CA TYR A 68 3.51 2.88 8.12
C TYR A 68 3.02 1.43 8.22
N TYR A 69 3.94 0.49 8.49
CA TYR A 69 3.62 -0.92 8.58
C TYR A 69 2.65 -1.23 9.73
N GLY A 70 2.83 -0.58 10.88
CA GLY A 70 1.92 -0.72 12.02
C GLY A 70 0.50 -0.26 11.68
N ILE A 71 0.34 0.93 11.11
CA ILE A 71 -0.97 1.46 10.69
C ILE A 71 -1.61 0.52 9.65
N SER A 72 -0.81 0.06 8.67
CA SER A 72 -1.29 -0.87 7.63
C SER A 72 -1.80 -2.19 8.22
N MET A 73 -1.11 -2.73 9.23
CA MET A 73 -1.51 -3.98 9.89
C MET A 73 -2.73 -3.83 10.78
N VAL A 74 -2.86 -2.70 11.49
CA VAL A 74 -4.09 -2.38 12.25
C VAL A 74 -5.27 -2.29 11.31
N PHE A 75 -5.11 -1.62 10.16
CA PHE A 75 -6.16 -1.54 9.15
C PHE A 75 -6.58 -2.92 8.63
N MET A 76 -5.61 -3.79 8.32
CA MET A 76 -5.89 -5.17 7.90
C MET A 76 -6.60 -5.99 8.98
N LEU A 77 -6.24 -5.79 10.25
CA LEU A 77 -6.90 -6.48 11.36
C LEU A 77 -8.36 -6.04 11.50
N LEU A 78 -8.63 -4.73 11.43
CA LEU A 78 -10.00 -4.19 11.43
C LEU A 78 -10.81 -4.72 10.25
N PHE A 79 -10.18 -4.83 9.07
CA PHE A 79 -10.80 -5.42 7.90
C PHE A 79 -11.15 -6.90 8.07
N LEU A 80 -10.26 -7.68 8.69
CA LEU A 80 -10.53 -9.07 9.01
C LEU A 80 -11.66 -9.22 10.04
N ILE A 81 -11.66 -8.40 11.09
CA ILE A 81 -12.73 -8.38 12.10
C ILE A 81 -14.08 -8.11 11.43
N LEU A 82 -14.13 -7.19 10.46
CA LEU A 82 -15.36 -6.91 9.72
C LEU A 82 -15.84 -8.11 8.92
N ILE A 83 -14.94 -8.76 8.17
CA ILE A 83 -15.31 -9.96 7.38
C ILE A 83 -15.91 -11.03 8.30
N ILE A 84 -15.28 -11.27 9.45
CA ILE A 84 -15.75 -12.26 10.43
C ILE A 84 -17.11 -11.83 10.99
N ALA A 85 -17.28 -10.57 11.40
CA ALA A 85 -18.55 -10.07 11.93
C ALA A 85 -19.70 -10.20 10.90
N CYS A 86 -19.45 -9.83 9.64
CA CYS A 86 -20.41 -10.00 8.54
C CYS A 86 -20.75 -11.48 8.32
N SER A 87 -19.76 -12.37 8.37
CA SER A 87 -19.96 -13.81 8.21
C SER A 87 -20.80 -14.41 9.34
N LEU A 88 -20.68 -13.87 10.55
CA LEU A 88 -21.45 -14.26 11.74
C LEU A 88 -22.81 -13.57 11.84
N LYS A 89 -23.20 -12.74 10.86
CA LYS A 89 -24.49 -12.02 10.80
C LYS A 89 -24.77 -11.16 12.05
N LEU A 90 -23.77 -10.53 12.65
CA LEU A 90 -23.92 -9.63 13.81
C LEU A 90 -24.51 -8.25 13.41
N GLN A 91 -25.58 -8.25 12.62
CA GLN A 91 -26.08 -7.15 11.77
C GLN A 91 -26.29 -5.81 12.50
N ASP A 92 -26.76 -5.81 13.75
CA ASP A 92 -27.16 -4.57 14.44
C ASP A 92 -25.98 -3.67 14.82
N SER A 93 -24.76 -4.21 14.89
CA SER A 93 -23.52 -3.47 15.22
C SER A 93 -22.63 -3.22 14.00
N ILE A 94 -22.94 -3.85 12.86
CA ILE A 94 -22.06 -3.90 11.68
C ILE A 94 -22.19 -2.65 10.80
N THR A 95 -23.36 -2.01 10.74
CA THR A 95 -23.59 -0.89 9.82
C THR A 95 -22.69 0.31 10.13
N GLY A 96 -22.58 0.70 11.40
CA GLY A 96 -21.69 1.79 11.82
C GLY A 96 -20.21 1.46 11.66
N PHE A 97 -19.84 0.21 11.92
CA PHE A 97 -18.49 -0.29 11.72
C PHE A 97 -18.11 -0.37 10.23
N MET A 98 -19.02 -0.82 9.36
CA MET A 98 -18.87 -0.80 7.91
C MET A 98 -18.71 0.62 7.39
N PHE A 99 -19.54 1.56 7.85
CA PHE A 99 -19.44 2.95 7.41
C PHE A 99 -18.09 3.56 7.80
N GLY A 100 -17.65 3.35 9.05
CA GLY A 100 -16.33 3.79 9.51
C GLY A 100 -15.18 3.17 8.71
N MET A 101 -15.29 1.88 8.41
CA MET A 101 -14.33 1.14 7.58
C MET A 101 -14.29 1.62 6.13
N PHE A 102 -15.44 1.86 5.50
CA PHE A 102 -15.53 2.38 4.14
C PHE A 102 -14.98 3.80 4.06
N ALA A 103 -15.34 4.67 5.01
CA ALA A 103 -14.76 6.00 5.10
C ALA A 103 -13.24 5.94 5.27
N PHE A 104 -12.75 5.08 6.18
CA PHE A 104 -11.32 4.91 6.40
C PHE A 104 -10.61 4.23 5.23
N GLY A 105 -11.26 3.35 4.47
CA GLY A 105 -10.71 2.75 3.25
C GLY A 105 -10.60 3.77 2.11
N ILE A 106 -11.67 4.54 1.87
CA ILE A 106 -11.71 5.57 0.83
C ILE A 106 -10.64 6.64 1.06
N PHE A 107 -10.49 7.12 2.30
CA PHE A 107 -9.52 8.18 2.61
C PHE A 107 -8.14 7.63 3.00
N GLY A 108 -8.08 6.52 3.73
CA GLY A 108 -6.86 5.97 4.30
C GLY A 108 -6.03 5.16 3.31
N THR A 109 -6.65 4.40 2.40
CA THR A 109 -5.91 3.58 1.43
C THR A 109 -5.07 4.42 0.46
N PRO A 110 -5.57 5.54 -0.12
CA PRO A 110 -4.74 6.44 -0.94
C PRO A 110 -3.58 7.06 -0.14
N VAL A 111 -3.81 7.47 1.10
CA VAL A 111 -2.78 8.06 1.97
C VAL A 111 -1.68 7.04 2.29
N LEU A 112 -2.07 5.81 2.64
CA LEU A 112 -1.14 4.69 2.86
C LEU A 112 -0.37 4.36 1.57
N ALA A 113 -1.04 4.37 0.42
CA ALA A 113 -0.40 4.10 -0.86
C ALA A 113 0.70 5.12 -1.19
N ILE A 114 0.41 6.41 -1.03
CA ILE A 114 1.38 7.49 -1.21
C ILE A 114 2.53 7.35 -0.21
N ALA A 115 2.22 7.10 1.06
CA ALA A 115 3.23 6.92 2.10
C ALA A 115 4.19 5.76 1.77
N TYR A 116 3.66 4.64 1.27
CA TYR A 116 4.46 3.50 0.87
C TYR A 116 5.36 3.79 -0.34
N TYR A 117 4.82 4.47 -1.35
CA TYR A 117 5.59 4.88 -2.51
C TYR A 117 6.75 5.80 -2.13
N LEU A 118 6.53 6.77 -1.24
CA LEU A 118 7.59 7.66 -0.76
C LEU A 118 8.71 6.88 -0.04
N ILE A 119 8.36 5.84 0.72
CA ILE A 119 9.34 4.93 1.34
C ILE A 119 10.13 4.19 0.26
N CYS A 120 9.44 3.65 -0.75
CA CYS A 120 10.07 2.92 -1.85
C CYS A 120 11.02 3.81 -2.66
N TYR A 121 10.59 5.04 -3.00
CA TYR A 121 11.39 6.04 -3.70
C TYR A 121 12.66 6.39 -2.90
N ARG A 122 12.52 6.64 -1.60
CA ARG A 122 13.66 6.99 -0.74
C ARG A 122 14.68 5.85 -0.66
N ASP A 123 14.21 4.61 -0.58
CA ASP A 123 15.08 3.43 -0.54
C ASP A 123 15.77 3.22 -1.89
N TYR A 124 15.05 3.39 -3.00
CA TYR A 124 15.61 3.34 -4.35
C TYR A 124 16.72 4.37 -4.55
N ARG A 125 16.48 5.63 -4.15
CA ARG A 125 17.48 6.71 -4.23
C ARG A 125 18.75 6.36 -3.49
N LYS A 126 18.64 5.83 -2.26
CA LYS A 126 19.79 5.42 -1.44
C LYS A 126 20.59 4.29 -2.11
N VAL A 127 19.91 3.33 -2.75
CA VAL A 127 20.58 2.26 -3.50
C VAL A 127 21.36 2.85 -4.68
N LYS A 128 20.77 3.76 -5.45
CA LYS A 128 21.43 4.43 -6.59
C LYS A 128 22.62 5.28 -6.17
N GLU A 129 22.50 6.07 -5.11
CA GLU A 129 23.61 6.86 -4.55
C GLU A 129 24.80 5.96 -4.16
N THR A 130 24.51 4.83 -3.50
CA THR A 130 25.55 3.86 -3.11
C THR A 130 26.23 3.21 -4.33
N GLU A 131 25.48 2.98 -5.41
CA GLU A 131 26.04 2.42 -6.66
C GLU A 131 26.92 3.44 -7.40
N MET A 132 26.52 4.70 -7.44
CA MET A 132 27.33 5.78 -8.06
C MET A 132 28.65 6.00 -7.32
N LEU A 133 28.63 6.03 -5.98
CA LEU A 133 29.86 6.16 -5.18
C LEU A 133 30.84 5.01 -5.43
N LYS A 134 30.34 3.78 -5.58
CA LYS A 134 31.18 2.62 -5.90
C LYS A 134 31.80 2.68 -7.29
N ARG A 135 31.12 3.30 -8.27
CA ARG A 135 31.67 3.49 -9.62
C ARG A 135 32.72 4.58 -9.69
N ASN A 136 32.64 5.60 -8.83
CA ASN A 136 33.62 6.71 -8.82
C ASN A 136 34.89 6.39 -8.01
N HIS A 137 34.97 5.21 -7.40
CA HIS A 137 36.13 4.76 -6.59
C HIS A 137 36.79 3.48 -7.13
N ASN A 138 36.32 2.99 -8.28
CA ASN A 138 36.91 1.89 -9.04
C ASN A 138 37.37 2.43 -10.40
#